data_AF-L2FSV9-F1
#
_entry.id   AF-L2FSV9-F1
#
_cell.length_a   1.000
_cell.length_b   1.000
_cell.length_c   1.000
_cell.angle_alpha   90.00
_cell.angle_beta   90.00
_cell.angle_gamma   90.00
#
_symmetry.space_group_name_H-M   'P 1'
#
loop_
_entity.id
_entity.type
_entity.pdbx_description
1 polymer ?
#
loop_
_entity_poly.entity_id
_entity_poly.type
_entity_poly.pdbx_seq_one_letter_code
_entity_poly.pdbx_strand_id
1 'polypeptide(L)'
;MDMTEDVEEELEEFSRLRRIGHFKAARRYFEEHLESCIENAYVLDQYSQFLLEISDVHTLTKLAREYPAGDGQKAVSANWVFSCKRALQFDDDACAQNVWRKTPDLRKLLRNWPKLNSTELQCLTNNLRVVKSSLEASTEEYTAEEYGQLYAHLQHEDRIWDFRDLCYGLLAVKSLEGTIHCLFSKYLSTDNENAEDVIQVVQLHWETAAGDEVTSLALLDIFTLFTMWALDAASTHYDDDSADNSEELQTAKMYLKIAHHYATEVLRQNPLSLKSRPYLQWVIVKVLVERNTDAAASWGQDALTRYLSNLRGEAKVSTGAFREMLSFQDLIYYTPNQDEAPNWKPGSSISFTPEQEKAIHMVARNARELGDVLLEAACLQQLGYSSPSPEG
;
A
#
# COMPACT_ATOMS: atom_id res chain seq x y z
N MET A 1 40.09 1.39 11.19
CA MET A 1 39.93 -0.05 11.47
C MET A 1 38.52 -0.33 11.02
N ASP A 2 38.41 -0.71 9.76
CA ASP A 2 37.16 -0.81 8.99
C ASP A 2 36.54 -2.17 9.32
N MET A 3 35.92 -2.28 10.50
CA MET A 3 34.98 -3.37 10.73
C MET A 3 33.70 -2.93 10.05
N THR A 4 33.38 -3.53 8.90
CA THR A 4 31.99 -3.56 8.44
C THR A 4 31.17 -4.09 9.61
N GLU A 5 30.49 -3.20 10.34
CA GLU A 5 29.55 -3.58 11.37
C GLU A 5 28.56 -4.54 10.73
N ASP A 6 28.53 -5.75 11.26
CA ASP A 6 27.57 -6.76 10.88
C ASP A 6 26.22 -6.27 11.39
N VAL A 7 25.41 -5.74 10.46
CA VAL A 7 24.10 -5.12 10.72
C VAL A 7 22.96 -6.00 10.20
N GLU A 8 23.25 -7.23 9.76
CA GLU A 8 22.28 -8.08 9.09
C GLU A 8 21.12 -8.46 10.03
N GLU A 9 21.44 -8.94 11.24
CA GLU A 9 20.43 -9.32 12.24
C GLU A 9 19.57 -8.11 12.66
N GLU A 10 20.20 -6.95 12.83
CA GLU A 10 19.50 -5.71 13.21
C GLU A 10 18.59 -5.20 12.10
N LEU A 11 19.03 -5.29 10.84
CA LEU A 11 18.21 -4.95 9.68
C LEU A 11 17.04 -5.92 9.50
N GLU A 12 17.23 -7.20 9.76
CA GLU A 12 16.15 -8.19 9.73
C GLU A 12 15.08 -7.88 10.78
N GLU A 13 15.47 -7.62 12.02
CA GLU A 13 14.52 -7.28 13.09
C GLU A 13 13.81 -5.94 12.84
N PHE A 14 14.54 -4.93 12.37
CA PHE A 14 13.95 -3.64 11.96
C PHE A 14 12.92 -3.82 10.85
N SER A 15 13.26 -4.59 9.80
CA SER A 15 12.36 -4.92 8.70
C SER A 15 11.13 -5.69 9.16
N ARG A 16 11.31 -6.64 10.11
CA ARG A 16 10.21 -7.40 10.70
C ARG A 16 9.23 -6.48 11.43
N LEU A 17 9.72 -5.61 12.33
CA LEU A 17 8.89 -4.64 13.07
C LEU A 17 8.13 -3.69 12.13
N ARG A 18 8.80 -3.21 11.07
CA ARG A 18 8.20 -2.38 10.02
C ARG A 18 7.06 -3.12 9.29
N ARG A 19 7.30 -4.33 8.79
CA ARG A 19 6.32 -5.13 8.02
C ARG A 19 5.06 -5.46 8.81
N ILE A 20 5.18 -5.75 10.11
CA ILE A 20 4.01 -5.98 10.98
C ILE A 20 3.32 -4.69 11.42
N GLY A 21 3.87 -3.52 11.08
CA GLY A 21 3.29 -2.20 11.38
C GLY A 21 3.59 -1.66 12.77
N HIS A 22 4.59 -2.21 13.48
CA HIS A 22 4.98 -1.74 14.81
C HIS A 22 5.95 -0.55 14.71
N PHE A 23 5.51 0.55 14.09
CA PHE A 23 6.38 1.67 13.71
C PHE A 23 7.09 2.38 14.87
N LYS A 24 6.45 2.54 16.03
CA LYS A 24 7.13 3.10 17.22
C LYS A 24 8.22 2.19 17.73
N ALA A 25 7.99 0.88 17.71
CA ALA A 25 9.01 -0.09 18.12
C ALA A 25 10.15 -0.10 17.08
N ALA A 26 9.83 -0.10 15.79
CA ALA A 26 10.82 0.00 14.72
C ALA A 26 11.67 1.28 14.85
N ARG A 27 11.05 2.45 15.08
CA ARG A 27 11.77 3.72 15.30
C ARG A 27 12.74 3.61 16.47
N ARG A 28 12.25 3.15 17.62
CA ARG A 28 13.08 2.99 18.82
C ARG A 28 14.23 2.01 18.59
N TYR A 29 13.95 0.89 17.92
CA TYR A 29 14.96 -0.09 17.59
C TYR A 29 16.04 0.51 16.67
N PHE A 30 15.64 1.30 15.67
CA PHE A 30 16.57 2.00 14.79
C PHE A 30 17.48 2.96 15.56
N GLU A 31 16.90 3.81 16.41
CA GLU A 31 17.64 4.77 17.25
C GLU A 31 18.64 4.06 18.21
N GLU A 32 18.26 2.90 18.74
CA GLU A 32 19.10 2.15 19.69
C GLU A 32 20.21 1.33 19.02
N HIS A 33 20.00 0.84 17.78
CA HIS A 33 20.87 -0.18 17.17
C HIS A 33 21.48 0.18 15.81
N LEU A 34 20.84 1.06 15.04
CA LEU A 34 21.18 1.30 13.62
C LEU A 34 21.55 2.75 13.31
N GLU A 35 21.18 3.71 14.16
CA GLU A 35 21.41 5.15 13.89
C GLU A 35 22.90 5.49 13.74
N SER A 36 23.79 4.88 14.54
CA SER A 36 25.23 5.05 14.40
C SER A 36 25.77 4.56 13.06
N CYS A 37 25.03 3.67 12.40
CA CYS A 37 25.39 3.01 11.15
C CYS A 37 24.67 3.64 9.94
N ILE A 38 24.06 4.82 10.07
CA ILE A 38 23.27 5.46 9.00
C ILE A 38 24.05 5.68 7.69
N GLU A 39 25.39 5.75 7.75
CA GLU A 39 26.25 5.85 6.56
C GLU A 39 26.30 4.55 5.73
N ASN A 40 25.91 3.41 6.33
CA ASN A 40 25.75 2.15 5.61
C ASN A 40 24.56 2.24 4.65
N ALA A 41 24.79 1.94 3.37
CA ALA A 41 23.78 2.08 2.32
C ALA A 41 22.51 1.26 2.58
N TYR A 42 22.60 0.08 3.19
CA TYR A 42 21.43 -0.75 3.51
C TYR A 42 20.62 -0.17 4.67
N VAL A 43 21.30 0.39 5.67
CA VAL A 43 20.68 1.08 6.80
C VAL A 43 19.95 2.32 6.32
N LEU A 44 20.61 3.15 5.51
CA LEU A 44 20.01 4.34 4.89
C LEU A 44 18.79 3.98 4.04
N ASP A 45 18.90 2.94 3.20
CA ASP A 45 17.80 2.46 2.36
C ASP A 45 16.60 2.03 3.20
N GLN A 46 16.77 1.10 4.14
CA GLN A 46 15.66 0.62 4.95
C GLN A 46 15.04 1.72 5.82
N TYR A 47 15.86 2.63 6.36
CA TYR A 47 15.34 3.76 7.13
C TYR A 47 14.54 4.72 6.24
N SER A 48 14.98 4.97 5.00
CA SER A 48 14.24 5.81 4.05
C SER A 48 12.83 5.28 3.78
N GLN A 49 12.70 3.96 3.66
CA GLN A 49 11.42 3.29 3.43
C GLN A 49 10.53 3.38 4.65
N PHE A 50 11.10 3.15 5.83
CA PHE A 50 10.41 3.33 7.10
C PHE A 50 9.85 4.75 7.22
N LEU A 51 10.64 5.79 6.92
CA LEU A 51 10.20 7.19 6.96
C LEU A 51 9.04 7.45 5.99
N LEU A 52 9.08 6.89 4.78
CA LEU A 52 7.96 6.98 3.83
C LEU A 52 6.68 6.31 4.38
N GLU A 53 6.80 5.14 5.00
CA GLU A 53 5.64 4.40 5.54
C GLU A 53 4.95 5.07 6.74
N ILE A 54 5.68 5.90 7.47
CA ILE A 54 5.12 6.73 8.55
C ILE A 54 4.86 8.17 8.12
N SER A 55 5.05 8.49 6.83
CA SER A 55 4.89 9.83 6.26
C SER A 55 5.79 10.91 6.88
N ASP A 56 6.97 10.54 7.38
CA ASP A 56 7.97 11.47 7.91
C ASP A 56 8.89 11.98 6.78
N VAL A 57 8.25 12.64 5.80
CA VAL A 57 8.90 13.21 4.61
C VAL A 57 9.91 14.28 5.02
N HIS A 58 9.64 15.04 6.08
CA HIS A 58 10.55 16.09 6.55
C HIS A 58 11.92 15.53 6.95
N THR A 59 11.94 14.46 7.74
CA THR A 59 13.19 13.80 8.14
C THR A 59 13.89 13.19 6.93
N LEU A 60 13.13 12.58 6.01
CA LEU A 60 13.69 12.04 4.77
C LEU A 60 14.33 13.12 3.89
N THR A 61 13.69 14.27 3.73
CA THR A 61 14.23 15.43 2.99
C THR A 61 15.49 15.97 3.66
N LYS A 62 15.56 15.98 5.00
CA LYS A 62 16.77 16.37 5.72
C LYS A 62 17.91 15.39 5.45
N LEU A 63 17.67 14.08 5.54
CA LEU A 63 18.66 13.05 5.22
C LEU A 63 19.11 13.11 3.76
N ALA A 64 18.21 13.39 2.82
CA ALA A 64 18.54 13.55 1.40
C ALA A 64 19.52 14.71 1.14
N ARG A 65 19.56 15.73 2.01
CA ARG A 65 20.54 16.83 1.94
C ARG A 65 21.90 16.42 2.51
N GLU A 66 21.91 15.59 3.54
CA GLU A 66 23.14 15.12 4.22
C GLU A 66 23.82 13.98 3.43
N TYR A 67 23.02 13.10 2.83
CA TYR A 67 23.44 11.93 2.06
C TYR A 67 22.93 12.02 0.61
N PRO A 68 23.54 12.87 -0.24
CA PRO A 68 23.12 13.00 -1.63
C PRO A 68 23.28 11.66 -2.34
N ALA A 69 22.34 11.30 -3.23
CA ALA A 69 22.47 10.03 -3.92
C ALA A 69 23.72 9.95 -4.77
N GLY A 70 24.34 8.78 -4.72
CA GLY A 70 25.37 8.37 -5.67
C GLY A 70 24.81 8.19 -7.08
N ASP A 71 25.58 7.50 -7.92
CA ASP A 71 25.29 7.32 -9.35
C ASP A 71 24.10 6.40 -9.68
N GLY A 72 23.45 5.79 -8.68
CA GLY A 72 22.30 4.89 -8.84
C GLY A 72 22.62 3.61 -9.62
N GLN A 73 23.90 3.19 -9.67
CA GLN A 73 24.32 2.02 -10.46
C GLN A 73 24.15 0.67 -9.75
N LYS A 74 23.92 0.67 -8.44
CA LYS A 74 23.63 -0.54 -7.63
C LYS A 74 22.20 -0.48 -7.12
N ALA A 75 21.58 -1.64 -6.88
CA ALA A 75 20.22 -1.72 -6.37
C ALA A 75 20.02 -0.87 -5.09
N VAL A 76 20.84 -1.07 -4.06
CA VAL A 76 20.72 -0.31 -2.80
C VAL A 76 20.82 1.22 -2.99
N SER A 77 21.70 1.71 -3.88
CA SER A 77 21.79 3.15 -4.15
C SER A 77 20.65 3.67 -5.02
N ALA A 78 20.10 2.83 -5.90
CA ALA A 78 18.91 3.14 -6.68
C ALA A 78 17.65 3.22 -5.80
N ASN A 79 17.52 2.37 -4.79
CA ASN A 79 16.42 2.47 -3.81
C ASN A 79 16.41 3.83 -3.11
N TRP A 80 17.57 4.30 -2.62
CA TRP A 80 17.68 5.63 -2.02
C TRP A 80 17.24 6.75 -2.98
N VAL A 81 17.63 6.66 -4.26
CA VAL A 81 17.16 7.60 -5.30
C VAL A 81 15.64 7.57 -5.44
N PHE A 82 15.04 6.38 -5.50
CA PHE A 82 13.58 6.26 -5.60
C PHE A 82 12.87 6.77 -4.35
N SER A 83 13.36 6.48 -3.15
CA SER A 83 12.82 7.02 -1.89
C SER A 83 12.85 8.54 -1.87
N CYS A 84 13.98 9.15 -2.28
CA CYS A 84 14.09 10.59 -2.40
C CYS A 84 13.09 11.14 -3.43
N LYS A 85 12.95 10.51 -4.61
CA LYS A 85 11.95 10.90 -5.62
C LYS A 85 10.52 10.80 -5.10
N ARG A 86 10.20 9.81 -4.27
CA ARG A 86 8.88 9.70 -3.62
C ARG A 86 8.66 10.84 -2.63
N ALA A 87 9.68 11.22 -1.86
CA ALA A 87 9.62 12.36 -0.94
C ALA A 87 9.32 13.69 -1.66
N LEU A 88 9.87 13.89 -2.87
CA LEU A 88 9.62 15.09 -3.70
C LEU A 88 8.17 15.30 -4.09
N GLN A 89 7.32 14.25 -4.01
CA GLN A 89 5.90 14.38 -4.30
C GLN A 89 5.15 15.20 -3.23
N PHE A 90 5.76 15.39 -2.05
CA PHE A 90 5.14 16.03 -0.89
C PHE A 90 5.75 17.39 -0.52
N ASP A 91 6.90 17.75 -1.09
CA ASP A 91 7.63 18.99 -0.78
C ASP A 91 8.29 19.57 -2.05
N ASP A 92 7.64 20.58 -2.64
CA ASP A 92 8.11 21.31 -3.83
C ASP A 92 9.42 22.07 -3.58
N ASP A 93 9.70 22.49 -2.34
CA ASP A 93 10.89 23.27 -1.96
C ASP A 93 12.12 22.38 -1.71
N ALA A 94 11.95 21.07 -1.56
CA ALA A 94 13.00 20.16 -1.11
C ALA A 94 14.21 20.06 -2.05
N CYS A 95 14.07 20.30 -3.37
CA CYS A 95 15.14 20.02 -4.36
C CYS A 95 15.20 20.95 -5.57
N ALA A 96 15.03 22.26 -5.39
CA ALA A 96 15.34 23.26 -6.42
C ALA A 96 16.83 23.29 -6.87
N GLN A 97 17.70 22.43 -6.32
CA GLN A 97 19.08 22.27 -6.74
C GLN A 97 19.31 20.87 -7.34
N ASN A 98 19.19 20.76 -8.66
CA ASN A 98 19.95 19.88 -9.60
C ASN A 98 20.36 18.41 -9.27
N VAL A 99 19.96 17.78 -8.16
CA VAL A 99 20.63 16.55 -7.66
C VAL A 99 20.07 15.23 -8.25
N TRP A 100 18.86 15.18 -8.83
CA TRP A 100 18.18 13.89 -9.13
C TRP A 100 17.87 13.64 -10.62
N ARG A 101 18.66 14.20 -11.53
CA ARG A 101 18.31 14.26 -12.97
C ARG A 101 18.30 12.90 -13.69
N LYS A 102 18.91 11.85 -13.16
CA LYS A 102 18.93 10.53 -13.80
C LYS A 102 18.15 9.52 -12.96
N THR A 103 16.97 9.15 -13.44
CA THR A 103 16.28 7.95 -12.99
C THR A 103 17.19 6.75 -13.23
N PRO A 104 17.43 5.90 -12.21
CA PRO A 104 18.19 4.68 -12.40
C PRO A 104 17.55 3.80 -13.50
N ASP A 105 18.40 3.22 -14.34
CA ASP A 105 17.98 2.33 -15.44
C ASP A 105 17.63 0.94 -14.86
N LEU A 106 16.33 0.65 -14.75
CA LEU A 106 15.85 -0.56 -14.09
C LEU A 106 16.29 -1.82 -14.83
N ARG A 107 16.24 -1.86 -16.17
CA ARG A 107 16.66 -3.05 -16.92
C ARG A 107 18.14 -3.36 -16.70
N LYS A 108 18.99 -2.33 -16.54
CA LYS A 108 20.40 -2.51 -16.16
C LYS A 108 20.62 -2.87 -14.70
N LEU A 109 19.72 -2.48 -13.79
CA LEU A 109 19.82 -2.84 -12.37
C LEU A 109 19.34 -4.27 -12.12
N LEU A 110 18.23 -4.65 -12.75
CA LEU A 110 17.54 -5.92 -12.55
C LEU A 110 17.99 -6.97 -13.57
N ARG A 111 19.31 -7.09 -13.80
CA ARG A 111 19.91 -8.03 -14.77
C ARG A 111 19.73 -9.49 -14.38
N ASN A 112 19.50 -9.76 -13.10
CA ASN A 112 19.32 -11.10 -12.56
C ASN A 112 17.91 -11.66 -12.77
N TRP A 113 17.04 -10.95 -13.49
CA TRP A 113 15.66 -11.37 -13.73
C TRP A 113 15.55 -12.82 -14.22
N PRO A 114 14.60 -13.64 -13.70
CA PRO A 114 13.63 -13.33 -12.63
C PRO A 114 14.17 -13.52 -11.21
N LYS A 115 15.45 -13.89 -11.04
CA LYS A 115 16.10 -14.22 -9.77
C LYS A 115 16.56 -12.99 -8.98
N LEU A 116 15.63 -12.08 -8.70
CA LEU A 116 15.93 -10.85 -7.97
C LEU A 116 16.04 -11.12 -6.47
N ASN A 117 17.07 -10.60 -5.81
CA ASN A 117 17.11 -10.57 -4.33
C ASN A 117 16.13 -9.53 -3.75
N SER A 118 16.00 -9.45 -2.42
CA SER A 118 15.03 -8.53 -1.79
C SER A 118 15.32 -7.06 -2.06
N THR A 119 16.61 -6.65 -2.11
CA THR A 119 17.00 -5.27 -2.43
C THR A 119 16.68 -4.91 -3.88
N GLU A 120 16.93 -5.81 -4.84
CA GLU A 120 16.59 -5.64 -6.26
C GLU A 120 15.09 -5.60 -6.48
N LEU A 121 14.33 -6.48 -5.82
CA LEU A 121 12.86 -6.44 -5.87
C LEU A 121 12.34 -5.13 -5.29
N GLN A 122 12.96 -4.64 -4.22
CA GLN A 122 12.60 -3.36 -3.64
C GLN A 122 12.85 -2.19 -4.59
N CYS A 123 13.88 -2.26 -5.44
CA CYS A 123 14.09 -1.26 -6.50
C CYS A 123 12.92 -1.25 -7.49
N LEU A 124 12.45 -2.43 -7.87
CA LEU A 124 11.29 -2.58 -8.74
C LEU A 124 10.04 -1.97 -8.09
N THR A 125 9.72 -2.35 -6.86
CA THR A 125 8.51 -1.88 -6.17
C THR A 125 8.55 -0.38 -5.88
N ASN A 126 9.70 0.15 -5.48
CA ASN A 126 9.88 1.59 -5.29
C ASN A 126 9.75 2.37 -6.62
N ASN A 127 10.29 1.84 -7.73
CA ASN A 127 10.12 2.49 -9.03
C ASN A 127 8.67 2.53 -9.49
N LEU A 128 7.92 1.44 -9.28
CA LEU A 128 6.49 1.39 -9.61
C LEU A 128 5.72 2.48 -8.85
N ARG A 129 6.16 2.84 -7.64
CA ARG A 129 5.50 3.83 -6.77
C ARG A 129 5.95 5.28 -6.98
N VAL A 130 6.95 5.53 -7.82
CA VAL A 130 7.33 6.90 -8.17
C VAL A 130 6.34 7.44 -9.20
N VAL A 131 5.66 8.56 -8.89
CA VAL A 131 4.86 9.30 -9.87
C VAL A 131 5.80 9.80 -10.98
N LYS A 132 5.61 9.29 -12.19
CA LYS A 132 6.43 9.63 -13.37
C LYS A 132 5.80 10.81 -14.09
N SER A 133 6.62 11.80 -14.46
CA SER A 133 6.18 12.82 -15.42
C SER A 133 5.89 12.19 -16.79
N SER A 134 5.07 12.82 -17.64
CA SER A 134 4.76 12.30 -18.99
C SER A 134 6.00 12.08 -19.87
N LEU A 135 7.12 12.75 -19.56
CA LEU A 135 8.42 12.59 -20.21
C LEU A 135 9.24 11.40 -19.67
N GLU A 136 8.97 10.95 -18.44
CA GLU A 136 9.60 9.77 -17.80
C GLU A 136 8.74 8.52 -17.90
N ALA A 137 7.47 8.66 -18.30
CA ALA A 137 6.48 7.58 -18.41
C ALA A 137 6.80 6.58 -19.53
N SER A 138 7.76 6.86 -20.42
CA SER A 138 7.98 6.09 -21.65
C SER A 138 9.05 4.98 -21.58
N THR A 139 9.50 4.55 -20.40
CA THR A 139 10.69 3.68 -20.34
C THR A 139 10.49 2.47 -19.42
N GLU A 140 10.28 1.32 -20.08
CA GLU A 140 10.55 -0.05 -19.62
C GLU A 140 9.52 -0.69 -18.67
N GLU A 141 8.27 -0.86 -19.14
CA GLU A 141 7.38 -1.82 -18.50
C GLU A 141 7.87 -3.26 -18.74
N TYR A 142 7.80 -4.09 -17.70
CA TYR A 142 7.99 -5.54 -17.81
C TYR A 142 6.69 -6.17 -18.32
N THR A 143 6.80 -7.24 -19.12
CA THR A 143 5.63 -7.94 -19.65
C THR A 143 4.95 -8.77 -18.55
N ALA A 144 3.69 -9.14 -18.76
CA ALA A 144 2.99 -10.07 -17.87
C ALA A 144 3.78 -11.39 -17.70
N GLU A 145 4.34 -11.93 -18.80
CA GLU A 145 5.19 -13.13 -18.74
C GLU A 145 6.41 -12.95 -17.84
N GLU A 146 7.08 -11.79 -17.92
CA GLU A 146 8.23 -11.48 -17.07
C GLU A 146 7.81 -11.47 -15.59
N TYR A 147 6.71 -10.80 -15.24
CA TYR A 147 6.18 -10.79 -13.88
C TYR A 147 5.75 -12.17 -13.39
N GLY A 148 5.12 -12.98 -14.24
CA GLY A 148 4.77 -14.37 -13.92
C GLY A 148 6.01 -15.23 -13.64
N GLN A 149 7.14 -14.98 -14.33
CA GLN A 149 8.41 -15.64 -14.03
C GLN A 149 9.00 -15.20 -12.69
N LEU A 150 8.87 -13.91 -12.35
CA LEU A 150 9.28 -13.38 -11.05
C LEU A 150 8.43 -13.97 -9.91
N TYR A 151 7.11 -14.03 -10.07
CA TYR A 151 6.21 -14.67 -9.10
C TYR A 151 6.59 -16.13 -8.87
N ALA A 152 6.82 -16.90 -9.93
CA ALA A 152 7.27 -18.30 -9.84
C ALA A 152 8.59 -18.45 -9.06
N HIS A 153 9.52 -17.49 -9.22
CA HIS A 153 10.76 -17.49 -8.47
C HIS A 153 10.55 -17.17 -6.98
N LEU A 154 9.75 -16.15 -6.67
CA LEU A 154 9.45 -15.80 -5.28
C LEU A 154 8.76 -16.94 -4.54
N GLN A 155 7.84 -17.64 -5.22
CA GLN A 155 7.19 -18.85 -4.71
C GLN A 155 8.19 -19.98 -4.44
N HIS A 156 9.11 -20.25 -5.37
CA HIS A 156 10.12 -21.29 -5.20
C HIS A 156 11.07 -21.04 -4.01
N GLU A 157 11.34 -19.77 -3.68
CA GLU A 157 12.23 -19.38 -2.58
C GLU A 157 11.48 -19.10 -1.26
N ASP A 158 10.18 -19.39 -1.17
CA ASP A 158 9.33 -19.12 0.00
C ASP A 158 9.32 -17.63 0.44
N ARG A 159 9.47 -16.69 -0.51
CA ARG A 159 9.58 -15.25 -0.26
C ARG A 159 8.24 -14.52 -0.31
N ILE A 160 7.30 -14.94 0.53
CA ILE A 160 5.91 -14.43 0.50
C ILE A 160 5.78 -12.92 0.80
N TRP A 161 6.61 -12.37 1.68
CA TRP A 161 6.58 -10.92 1.99
C TRP A 161 7.07 -10.06 0.82
N ASP A 162 7.99 -10.59 0.05
CA ASP A 162 8.48 -9.96 -1.17
C ASP A 162 7.42 -10.04 -2.28
N PHE A 163 6.70 -11.17 -2.38
CA PHE A 163 5.50 -11.27 -3.22
C PHE A 163 4.42 -10.26 -2.81
N ARG A 164 4.14 -10.13 -1.51
CA ARG A 164 3.24 -9.10 -0.96
C ARG A 164 3.69 -7.70 -1.40
N ASP A 165 4.96 -7.36 -1.24
CA ASP A 165 5.49 -6.04 -1.60
C ASP A 165 5.36 -5.77 -3.12
N LEU A 166 5.50 -6.81 -3.95
CA LEU A 166 5.24 -6.76 -5.38
C LEU A 166 3.76 -6.49 -5.71
N CYS A 167 2.81 -7.15 -5.02
CA CYS A 167 1.38 -6.87 -5.17
C CYS A 167 1.08 -5.38 -4.92
N TYR A 168 1.58 -4.84 -3.82
CA TYR A 168 1.44 -3.41 -3.49
C TYR A 168 2.08 -2.51 -4.57
N GLY A 169 3.25 -2.88 -5.09
CA GLY A 169 3.92 -2.14 -6.17
C GLY A 169 3.11 -2.12 -7.47
N LEU A 170 2.58 -3.26 -7.90
CA LEU A 170 1.80 -3.36 -9.15
C LEU A 170 0.46 -2.66 -9.04
N LEU A 171 -0.26 -2.82 -7.93
CA LEU A 171 -1.55 -2.16 -7.73
C LEU A 171 -1.44 -0.63 -7.67
N ALA A 172 -0.28 -0.09 -7.27
CA ALA A 172 -0.05 1.35 -7.34
C ALA A 172 -0.12 1.91 -8.77
N VAL A 173 0.07 1.09 -9.81
CA VAL A 173 0.14 1.51 -11.23
C VAL A 173 -0.78 0.76 -12.19
N LYS A 174 -1.36 -0.36 -11.77
CA LYS A 174 -2.25 -1.20 -12.59
C LYS A 174 -3.56 -1.46 -11.84
N SER A 175 -4.62 -1.75 -12.58
CA SER A 175 -5.88 -2.25 -11.99
C SER A 175 -5.67 -3.60 -11.30
N LEU A 176 -6.66 -4.04 -10.53
CA LEU A 176 -6.64 -5.38 -9.93
C LEU A 176 -6.51 -6.47 -11.01
N GLU A 177 -7.33 -6.41 -12.05
CA GLU A 177 -7.29 -7.32 -13.20
C GLU A 177 -5.90 -7.32 -13.86
N GLY A 178 -5.37 -6.13 -14.17
CA GLY A 178 -4.04 -6.02 -14.78
C GLY A 178 -2.91 -6.54 -13.89
N THR A 179 -3.06 -6.40 -12.56
CA THR A 179 -2.11 -6.96 -11.59
C THR A 179 -2.20 -8.48 -11.53
N ILE A 180 -3.41 -9.04 -11.46
CA ILE A 180 -3.66 -10.48 -11.49
C ILE A 180 -3.07 -11.09 -12.76
N HIS A 181 -3.35 -10.49 -13.93
CA HIS A 181 -2.80 -10.93 -15.20
C HIS A 181 -1.26 -10.96 -15.17
N CYS A 182 -0.62 -9.90 -14.65
CA CYS A 182 0.84 -9.85 -14.56
C CYS A 182 1.42 -10.93 -13.62
N LEU A 183 0.83 -11.13 -12.45
CA LEU A 183 1.37 -12.04 -11.44
C LEU A 183 1.15 -13.51 -11.81
N PHE A 184 0.01 -13.83 -12.42
CA PHE A 184 -0.44 -15.20 -12.60
C PHE A 184 -0.42 -15.68 -14.05
N SER A 185 0.14 -14.91 -15.01
CA SER A 185 0.17 -15.25 -16.44
C SER A 185 0.77 -16.61 -16.79
N LYS A 186 1.59 -17.20 -15.89
CA LYS A 186 2.18 -18.55 -16.09
C LYS A 186 1.28 -19.69 -15.63
N TYR A 187 0.26 -19.37 -14.86
CA TYR A 187 -0.60 -20.33 -14.16
C TYR A 187 -2.05 -20.23 -14.62
N LEU A 188 -2.48 -19.02 -14.97
CA LEU A 188 -3.83 -18.71 -15.43
C LEU A 188 -3.76 -18.22 -16.89
N SER A 189 -4.75 -18.64 -17.67
CA SER A 189 -5.08 -18.02 -18.95
C SER A 189 -6.05 -16.87 -18.72
N THR A 190 -6.14 -15.92 -19.65
CA THR A 190 -7.11 -14.80 -19.60
C THR A 190 -8.55 -15.26 -19.34
N ASP A 191 -8.92 -16.45 -19.83
CA ASP A 191 -10.26 -17.02 -19.64
C ASP A 191 -10.53 -17.53 -18.21
N ASN A 192 -9.48 -17.72 -17.40
CA ASN A 192 -9.50 -18.29 -16.04
C ASN A 192 -8.81 -17.34 -15.02
N GLU A 193 -8.84 -16.03 -15.25
CA GLU A 193 -8.29 -15.02 -14.33
C GLU A 193 -9.35 -14.49 -13.33
N ASN A 194 -10.36 -15.31 -13.02
CA ASN A 194 -11.37 -14.95 -12.03
C ASN A 194 -10.85 -15.13 -10.58
N ALA A 195 -11.62 -14.62 -9.63
CA ALA A 195 -11.25 -14.64 -8.23
C ALA A 195 -11.05 -16.05 -7.66
N GLU A 196 -11.85 -17.03 -8.09
CA GLU A 196 -11.77 -18.41 -7.60
C GLU A 196 -10.45 -19.05 -8.01
N ASP A 197 -10.07 -18.91 -9.27
CA ASP A 197 -8.83 -19.45 -9.81
C ASP A 197 -7.60 -18.82 -9.15
N VAL A 198 -7.62 -17.49 -8.94
CA VAL A 198 -6.55 -16.78 -8.22
C VAL A 198 -6.41 -17.29 -6.78
N ILE A 199 -7.53 -17.46 -6.07
CA ILE A 199 -7.53 -18.00 -4.71
C ILE A 199 -6.91 -19.40 -4.71
N GLN A 200 -7.35 -20.29 -5.60
CA GLN A 200 -6.84 -21.66 -5.68
C GLN A 200 -5.33 -21.70 -5.94
N VAL A 201 -4.83 -20.88 -6.88
CA VAL A 201 -3.39 -20.79 -7.18
C VAL A 201 -2.59 -20.30 -5.98
N VAL A 202 -3.03 -19.22 -5.34
CA VAL A 202 -2.32 -18.64 -4.18
C VAL A 202 -2.32 -19.62 -3.00
N GLN A 203 -3.45 -20.26 -2.71
CA GLN A 203 -3.55 -21.25 -1.64
C GLN A 203 -2.65 -22.45 -1.93
N LEU A 204 -2.70 -23.01 -3.14
CA LEU A 204 -1.86 -24.14 -3.54
C LEU A 204 -0.36 -23.84 -3.42
N HIS A 205 0.05 -22.62 -3.75
CA HIS A 205 1.46 -22.23 -3.79
C HIS A 205 2.04 -21.84 -2.43
N TRP A 206 1.24 -21.26 -1.54
CA TRP A 206 1.72 -20.64 -0.31
C TRP A 206 1.17 -21.27 0.97
N GLU A 207 0.08 -22.03 0.93
CA GLU A 207 -0.39 -22.73 2.13
C GLU A 207 0.53 -23.92 2.46
N THR A 208 1.21 -23.83 3.59
CA THR A 208 1.99 -24.94 4.13
C THR A 208 1.12 -25.81 5.03
N ALA A 209 1.39 -27.12 5.07
CA ALA A 209 0.64 -28.05 5.93
C ALA A 209 0.73 -27.71 7.44
N ALA A 210 1.74 -26.93 7.85
CA ALA A 210 1.96 -26.53 9.23
C ALA A 210 1.31 -25.18 9.58
N GLY A 211 0.95 -24.35 8.59
CA GLY A 211 0.34 -23.03 8.76
C GLY A 211 1.09 -22.17 9.77
N ASP A 212 2.18 -21.53 9.37
CA ASP A 212 2.92 -20.61 10.23
C ASP A 212 2.28 -19.21 10.26
N GLU A 213 2.58 -18.47 11.33
CA GLU A 213 2.03 -17.13 11.58
C GLU A 213 2.48 -16.10 10.54
N VAL A 214 3.73 -16.20 10.08
CA VAL A 214 4.34 -15.23 9.16
C VAL A 214 3.66 -15.31 7.79
N THR A 215 3.45 -16.53 7.30
CA THR A 215 2.69 -16.81 6.07
C THR A 215 1.23 -16.40 6.22
N SER A 216 0.60 -16.70 7.36
CA SER A 216 -0.80 -16.32 7.62
C SER A 216 -1.00 -14.80 7.63
N LEU A 217 -0.08 -14.04 8.21
CA LEU A 217 -0.09 -12.57 8.19
C LEU A 217 0.10 -12.00 6.79
N ALA A 218 1.02 -12.57 6.00
CA ALA A 218 1.25 -12.12 4.63
C ALA A 218 0.04 -12.41 3.73
N LEU A 219 -0.56 -13.59 3.83
CA LEU A 219 -1.76 -13.95 3.06
C LEU A 219 -2.98 -13.11 3.49
N LEU A 220 -3.13 -12.83 4.79
CA LEU A 220 -4.12 -11.89 5.29
C LEU A 220 -3.96 -10.51 4.63
N ASP A 221 -2.74 -9.98 4.56
CA ASP A 221 -2.46 -8.69 3.95
C ASP A 221 -2.75 -8.70 2.44
N ILE A 222 -2.27 -9.71 1.70
CA ILE A 222 -2.48 -9.85 0.25
C ILE A 222 -3.97 -9.91 -0.11
N PHE A 223 -4.75 -10.77 0.56
CA PHE A 223 -6.18 -10.89 0.26
C PHE A 223 -6.99 -9.69 0.75
N THR A 224 -6.56 -9.04 1.83
CA THR A 224 -7.14 -7.76 2.26
C THR A 224 -6.88 -6.68 1.20
N LEU A 225 -5.67 -6.63 0.64
CA LEU A 225 -5.32 -5.74 -0.46
C LEU A 225 -6.18 -6.00 -1.70
N PHE A 226 -6.29 -7.25 -2.16
CA PHE A 226 -7.16 -7.58 -3.30
C PHE A 226 -8.63 -7.23 -3.05
N THR A 227 -9.13 -7.45 -1.82
CA THR A 227 -10.47 -7.03 -1.42
C THR A 227 -10.67 -5.53 -1.58
N MET A 228 -9.71 -4.71 -1.11
CA MET A 228 -9.79 -3.25 -1.22
C MET A 228 -9.83 -2.76 -2.65
N TRP A 229 -8.98 -3.32 -3.51
CA TRP A 229 -8.91 -2.91 -4.92
C TRP A 229 -10.10 -3.41 -5.73
N ALA A 230 -10.68 -4.57 -5.38
CA ALA A 230 -11.94 -5.02 -5.96
C ALA A 230 -13.10 -4.09 -5.53
N LEU A 231 -13.11 -3.66 -4.27
CA LEU A 231 -14.09 -2.71 -3.76
C LEU A 231 -13.94 -1.31 -4.41
N ASP A 232 -12.71 -0.85 -4.62
CA ASP A 232 -12.40 0.39 -5.35
C ASP A 232 -12.93 0.31 -6.79
N ALA A 233 -12.67 -0.79 -7.50
CA ALA A 233 -13.17 -1.02 -8.85
C ALA A 233 -14.72 -1.08 -8.92
N ALA A 234 -15.36 -1.67 -7.91
CA ALA A 234 -16.82 -1.64 -7.80
C ALA A 234 -17.34 -0.20 -7.69
N SER A 235 -16.64 0.67 -6.93
CA SER A 235 -17.01 2.08 -6.71
C SER A 235 -16.98 2.97 -7.97
N THR A 236 -16.25 2.57 -9.01
CA THR A 236 -16.07 3.39 -10.23
C THR A 236 -17.08 3.12 -11.35
N HIS A 237 -17.84 2.01 -11.31
CA HIS A 237 -18.69 1.54 -12.43
C HIS A 237 -20.21 1.82 -12.24
N TYR A 238 -20.58 2.80 -11.41
CA TYR A 238 -21.94 3.04 -10.89
C TYR A 238 -23.00 3.61 -11.86
N ASP A 239 -22.76 3.64 -13.17
CA ASP A 239 -23.73 4.21 -14.14
C ASP A 239 -24.88 3.25 -14.52
N ASP A 240 -24.93 2.02 -14.00
CA ASP A 240 -25.96 1.02 -14.38
C ASP A 240 -26.79 0.52 -13.17
N ASP A 241 -28.12 0.47 -13.33
CA ASP A 241 -29.18 0.30 -12.30
C ASP A 241 -29.22 -1.09 -11.59
N SER A 242 -28.16 -1.90 -11.65
CA SER A 242 -28.09 -3.25 -11.08
C SER A 242 -26.91 -3.47 -10.12
N ALA A 243 -26.73 -2.58 -9.15
CA ALA A 243 -25.53 -2.50 -8.33
C ALA A 243 -25.38 -3.57 -7.20
N ASP A 244 -26.39 -4.41 -6.91
CA ASP A 244 -26.27 -5.45 -5.87
C ASP A 244 -25.49 -6.70 -6.34
N ASN A 245 -25.21 -6.78 -7.65
CA ASN A 245 -24.59 -7.92 -8.34
C ASN A 245 -23.39 -7.51 -9.21
N SER A 246 -22.74 -6.37 -8.94
CA SER A 246 -21.46 -6.07 -9.60
C SER A 246 -20.50 -7.24 -9.38
N GLU A 247 -19.87 -7.69 -10.46
CA GLU A 247 -18.91 -8.81 -10.44
C GLU A 247 -17.77 -8.49 -9.48
N GLU A 248 -17.32 -7.24 -9.47
CA GLU A 248 -16.25 -6.71 -8.62
C GLU A 248 -16.61 -6.75 -7.13
N LEU A 249 -17.86 -6.44 -6.75
CA LEU A 249 -18.31 -6.56 -5.36
C LEU A 249 -18.35 -8.03 -4.91
N GLN A 250 -18.73 -8.95 -5.80
CA GLN A 250 -18.67 -10.39 -5.52
C GLN A 250 -17.22 -10.87 -5.38
N THR A 251 -16.33 -10.41 -6.26
CA THR A 251 -14.88 -10.63 -6.16
C THR A 251 -14.32 -10.11 -4.82
N ALA A 252 -14.70 -8.90 -4.40
CA ALA A 252 -14.30 -8.34 -3.11
C ALA A 252 -14.79 -9.23 -1.94
N LYS A 253 -16.05 -9.68 -1.97
CA LYS A 253 -16.60 -10.59 -0.95
C LYS A 253 -15.87 -11.94 -0.92
N MET A 254 -15.47 -12.48 -2.07
CA MET A 254 -14.69 -13.73 -2.16
C MET A 254 -13.31 -13.57 -1.53
N TYR A 255 -12.56 -12.54 -1.91
CA TYR A 255 -11.25 -12.26 -1.30
C TYR A 255 -11.37 -11.97 0.20
N LEU A 256 -12.40 -11.25 0.64
CA LEU A 256 -12.63 -10.97 2.06
C LEU A 256 -12.87 -12.26 2.86
N LYS A 257 -13.60 -13.22 2.28
CA LYS A 257 -13.85 -14.52 2.92
C LYS A 257 -12.53 -15.27 3.15
N ILE A 258 -11.63 -15.23 2.19
CA ILE A 258 -10.29 -15.84 2.32
C ILE A 258 -9.43 -15.06 3.33
N ALA A 259 -9.44 -13.73 3.29
CA ALA A 259 -8.77 -12.91 4.30
C ALA A 259 -9.30 -13.22 5.72
N HIS A 260 -10.60 -13.42 5.89
CA HIS A 260 -11.19 -13.82 7.18
C HIS A 260 -10.69 -15.17 7.69
N HIS A 261 -10.44 -16.14 6.80
CA HIS A 261 -9.81 -17.41 7.16
C HIS A 261 -8.43 -17.17 7.78
N TYR A 262 -7.56 -16.40 7.11
CA TYR A 262 -6.22 -16.11 7.64
C TYR A 262 -6.24 -15.22 8.88
N ALA A 263 -7.17 -14.28 9.01
CA ALA A 263 -7.37 -13.53 10.24
C ALA A 263 -7.67 -14.45 11.43
N THR A 264 -8.44 -15.52 11.20
CA THR A 264 -8.76 -16.52 12.21
C THR A 264 -7.54 -17.37 12.57
N GLU A 265 -6.73 -17.76 11.58
CA GLU A 265 -5.47 -18.48 11.82
C GLU A 265 -4.45 -17.64 12.61
N VAL A 266 -4.27 -16.38 12.24
CA VAL A 266 -3.41 -15.44 12.97
C VAL A 266 -3.85 -15.32 14.43
N LEU A 267 -5.16 -15.15 14.68
CA LEU A 267 -5.70 -15.11 16.04
C LEU A 267 -5.43 -16.42 16.80
N ARG A 268 -5.55 -17.57 16.14
CA ARG A 268 -5.34 -18.90 16.73
C ARG A 268 -3.88 -19.15 17.09
N GLN A 269 -2.96 -18.72 16.24
CA GLN A 269 -1.51 -18.91 16.42
C GLN A 269 -0.95 -17.94 17.46
N ASN A 270 -1.28 -16.64 17.35
CA ASN A 270 -0.75 -15.61 18.22
C ASN A 270 -1.72 -14.41 18.39
N PRO A 271 -2.44 -14.34 19.52
CA PRO A 271 -3.35 -13.24 19.81
C PRO A 271 -2.68 -11.85 19.89
N LEU A 272 -1.36 -11.75 20.06
CA LEU A 272 -0.68 -10.45 20.05
C LEU A 272 -0.69 -9.82 18.65
N SER A 273 -0.78 -10.63 17.60
CA SER A 273 -0.80 -10.19 16.20
C SER A 273 -2.12 -9.57 15.77
N LEU A 274 -3.12 -9.52 16.66
CA LEU A 274 -4.30 -8.67 16.52
C LEU A 274 -3.93 -7.17 16.49
N LYS A 275 -2.79 -6.81 17.07
CA LYS A 275 -2.21 -5.45 17.01
C LYS A 275 -1.15 -5.33 15.90
N SER A 276 -1.32 -6.03 14.79
CA SER A 276 -0.49 -5.85 13.59
C SER A 276 -1.25 -5.05 12.53
N ARG A 277 -0.52 -4.32 11.67
CA ARG A 277 -1.12 -3.58 10.54
C ARG A 277 -1.98 -4.49 9.64
N PRO A 278 -1.54 -5.68 9.19
CA PRO A 278 -2.38 -6.56 8.35
C PRO A 278 -3.74 -6.89 8.97
N TYR A 279 -3.75 -7.19 10.27
CA TYR A 279 -5.00 -7.51 10.97
C TYR A 279 -5.92 -6.29 11.11
N LEU A 280 -5.34 -5.15 11.46
CA LEU A 280 -6.08 -3.90 11.62
C LEU A 280 -6.65 -3.40 10.29
N GLN A 281 -5.89 -3.51 9.19
CA GLN A 281 -6.37 -3.21 7.84
C GLN A 281 -7.55 -4.11 7.48
N TRP A 282 -7.44 -5.43 7.71
CA TRP A 282 -8.54 -6.37 7.46
C TRP A 282 -9.83 -5.98 8.20
N VAL A 283 -9.74 -5.54 9.46
CA VAL A 283 -10.91 -5.09 10.23
C VAL A 283 -11.62 -3.92 9.55
N ILE A 284 -10.87 -2.91 9.08
CA ILE A 284 -11.47 -1.76 8.38
C ILE A 284 -12.09 -2.22 7.07
N VAL A 285 -11.37 -3.01 6.27
CA VAL A 285 -11.82 -3.45 4.95
C VAL A 285 -13.10 -4.27 5.07
N LYS A 286 -13.17 -5.14 6.09
CA LYS A 286 -14.40 -5.86 6.43
C LYS A 286 -15.57 -4.90 6.67
N VAL A 287 -15.37 -3.87 7.51
CA VAL A 287 -16.41 -2.87 7.78
C VAL A 287 -16.84 -2.14 6.50
N LEU A 288 -15.90 -1.81 5.61
CA LEU A 288 -16.21 -1.14 4.34
C LEU A 288 -16.99 -2.05 3.38
N VAL A 289 -16.62 -3.33 3.25
CA VAL A 289 -17.38 -4.28 2.41
C VAL A 289 -18.78 -4.54 2.99
N GLU A 290 -18.90 -4.69 4.32
CA GLU A 290 -20.20 -4.84 5.00
C GLU A 290 -21.10 -3.61 4.84
N ARG A 291 -20.51 -2.42 4.70
CA ARG A 291 -21.24 -1.19 4.38
C ARG A 291 -21.68 -1.12 2.91
N ASN A 292 -20.93 -1.73 1.99
CA ASN A 292 -21.24 -1.77 0.55
C ASN A 292 -22.34 -2.77 0.15
N THR A 293 -23.15 -3.23 1.10
CA THR A 293 -24.25 -4.16 0.80
C THR A 293 -25.50 -3.46 0.25
N ASP A 294 -25.49 -2.14 0.08
CA ASP A 294 -26.60 -1.38 -0.48
C ASP A 294 -26.14 -0.63 -1.73
N ALA A 295 -26.43 -1.27 -2.86
CA ALA A 295 -26.17 -0.88 -4.24
C ALA A 295 -26.54 0.58 -4.62
N ALA A 296 -27.50 1.20 -3.92
CA ALA A 296 -28.01 2.52 -4.29
C ALA A 296 -27.24 3.69 -3.66
N ALA A 297 -26.24 3.41 -2.81
CA ALA A 297 -25.61 4.42 -1.97
C ALA A 297 -24.19 4.79 -2.43
N SER A 298 -23.96 6.07 -2.76
CA SER A 298 -22.61 6.64 -2.72
C SER A 298 -22.17 6.83 -1.28
N TRP A 299 -20.93 6.48 -0.96
CA TRP A 299 -20.36 6.66 0.38
C TRP A 299 -18.87 7.03 0.29
N GLY A 300 -18.30 7.45 1.42
CA GLY A 300 -16.88 7.75 1.53
C GLY A 300 -16.41 8.81 0.53
N GLN A 301 -15.28 8.51 -0.14
CA GLN A 301 -14.65 9.39 -1.12
C GLN A 301 -15.52 9.61 -2.37
N ASP A 302 -16.27 8.60 -2.82
CA ASP A 302 -17.15 8.70 -3.98
C ASP A 302 -18.34 9.65 -3.68
N ALA A 303 -18.98 9.51 -2.51
CA ALA A 303 -20.02 10.47 -2.07
C ALA A 303 -19.49 11.90 -2.00
N LEU A 304 -18.27 12.08 -1.47
CA LEU A 304 -17.64 13.38 -1.42
C LEU A 304 -17.34 13.91 -2.83
N THR A 305 -16.80 13.08 -3.72
CA THR A 305 -16.49 13.45 -5.10
C THR A 305 -17.75 13.89 -5.86
N ARG A 306 -18.85 13.12 -5.75
CA ARG A 306 -20.15 13.47 -6.36
C ARG A 306 -20.76 14.73 -5.74
N TYR A 307 -20.62 14.91 -4.43
CA TYR A 307 -21.09 16.13 -3.79
C TYR A 307 -20.32 17.35 -4.31
N LEU A 308 -18.98 17.27 -4.36
CA LEU A 308 -18.13 18.37 -4.80
C LEU A 308 -18.27 18.65 -6.31
N SER A 309 -18.55 17.65 -7.15
CA SER A 309 -18.77 17.84 -8.59
C SER A 309 -20.07 18.61 -8.90
N ASN A 310 -21.02 18.62 -7.97
CA ASN A 310 -22.24 19.42 -8.06
C ASN A 310 -22.07 20.87 -7.59
N LEU A 311 -20.92 21.21 -7.01
CA LEU A 311 -20.58 22.56 -6.60
C LEU A 311 -19.88 23.33 -7.73
N ARG A 312 -19.73 24.65 -7.59
CA ARG A 312 -19.21 25.51 -8.68
C ARG A 312 -17.68 25.53 -8.74
N GLY A 313 -17.02 25.45 -7.58
CA GLY A 313 -15.58 25.41 -7.45
C GLY A 313 -14.93 24.14 -7.99
N GLU A 314 -13.61 24.04 -7.85
CA GLU A 314 -12.82 22.95 -8.39
C GLU A 314 -12.42 21.95 -7.30
N ALA A 315 -12.77 20.68 -7.52
CA ALA A 315 -12.24 19.56 -6.73
C ALA A 315 -10.99 18.98 -7.39
N LYS A 316 -9.95 18.74 -6.60
CA LYS A 316 -8.73 18.05 -7.00
C LYS A 316 -8.47 16.91 -6.04
N VAL A 317 -8.21 15.72 -6.59
CA VAL A 317 -7.81 14.55 -5.82
C VAL A 317 -6.28 14.52 -5.76
N SER A 318 -5.70 14.31 -4.58
CA SER A 318 -4.27 14.02 -4.45
C SER A 318 -4.01 12.64 -5.02
N THR A 319 -3.59 12.54 -6.28
CA THR A 319 -3.30 11.25 -6.86
C THR A 319 -1.89 10.81 -6.47
N GLY A 320 -1.78 9.60 -5.90
CA GLY A 320 -0.57 8.78 -6.01
C GLY A 320 0.32 8.69 -4.77
N ALA A 321 0.35 9.70 -3.90
CA ALA A 321 1.35 9.72 -2.83
C ALA A 321 0.98 8.84 -1.61
N PHE A 322 -0.32 8.69 -1.33
CA PHE A 322 -0.86 7.86 -0.23
C PHE A 322 -1.71 6.67 -0.69
N ARG A 323 -2.06 6.60 -1.99
CA ARG A 323 -2.84 5.52 -2.61
C ARG A 323 -2.18 4.14 -2.48
N GLU A 324 -0.89 4.13 -2.15
CA GLU A 324 -0.08 2.91 -2.02
C GLU A 324 -0.59 1.93 -0.98
N MET A 325 -1.31 2.36 0.06
CA MET A 325 -1.56 1.51 1.23
C MET A 325 -3.03 1.20 1.48
N LEU A 326 -3.91 2.14 1.17
CA LEU A 326 -5.36 1.99 1.20
C LEU A 326 -5.89 2.79 0.00
N SER A 327 -6.64 2.16 -0.90
CA SER A 327 -7.17 2.80 -2.12
C SER A 327 -8.04 4.03 -1.82
N PHE A 328 -8.59 4.13 -0.60
CA PHE A 328 -9.49 5.19 -0.15
C PHE A 328 -8.80 6.34 0.62
N GLN A 329 -7.46 6.44 0.57
CA GLN A 329 -6.68 7.50 1.25
C GLN A 329 -6.42 8.75 0.40
N ASP A 330 -6.93 8.79 -0.82
CA ASP A 330 -6.77 9.98 -1.64
C ASP A 330 -7.46 11.18 -0.96
N LEU A 331 -6.71 12.27 -0.77
CA LEU A 331 -7.24 13.51 -0.21
C LEU A 331 -7.94 14.30 -1.31
N ILE A 332 -9.16 14.74 -1.04
CA ILE A 332 -9.86 15.64 -1.95
C ILE A 332 -9.71 17.07 -1.44
N TYR A 333 -9.04 17.90 -2.22
CA TYR A 333 -8.98 19.34 -2.03
C TYR A 333 -10.09 19.99 -2.83
N TYR A 334 -10.83 20.88 -2.20
CA TYR A 334 -11.85 21.67 -2.86
C TYR A 334 -11.49 23.15 -2.77
N THR A 335 -11.47 23.82 -3.93
CA THR A 335 -11.27 25.28 -4.01
C THR A 335 -12.60 25.93 -4.40
N PRO A 336 -13.31 26.57 -3.44
CA PRO A 336 -14.56 27.26 -3.73
C PRO A 336 -14.35 28.41 -4.72
N ASN A 337 -15.37 28.72 -5.53
CA ASN A 337 -15.38 29.99 -6.25
C ASN A 337 -15.57 31.17 -5.27
N GLN A 338 -15.15 32.39 -5.64
CA GLN A 338 -15.01 33.54 -4.73
C GLN A 338 -16.24 33.83 -3.84
N ASP A 339 -17.45 33.54 -4.31
CA ASP A 339 -18.71 33.80 -3.59
C ASP A 339 -19.38 32.52 -3.06
N GLU A 340 -18.71 31.37 -3.16
CA GLU A 340 -19.24 30.06 -2.78
C GLU A 340 -18.91 29.73 -1.32
N ALA A 341 -19.95 29.45 -0.54
CA ALA A 341 -19.85 28.96 0.84
C ALA A 341 -20.47 27.56 0.91
N PRO A 342 -19.72 26.50 0.54
CA PRO A 342 -20.26 25.15 0.49
C PRO A 342 -20.53 24.64 1.91
N ASN A 343 -21.74 24.11 2.13
CA ASN A 343 -22.10 23.48 3.41
C ASN A 343 -21.73 22.01 3.36
N TRP A 344 -20.96 21.50 4.33
CA TRP A 344 -20.61 20.08 4.39
C TRP A 344 -21.85 19.18 4.38
N LYS A 345 -22.12 18.58 3.22
CA LYS A 345 -23.19 17.60 3.01
C LYS A 345 -22.77 16.58 1.94
N PRO A 346 -21.59 15.94 2.04
CA PRO A 346 -21.29 14.78 1.21
C PRO A 346 -22.31 13.72 1.60
N GLY A 347 -23.35 13.56 0.78
CA GLY A 347 -24.48 12.70 1.12
C GLY A 347 -24.02 11.25 1.18
N SER A 348 -23.63 10.75 2.35
CA SER A 348 -23.72 9.33 2.60
C SER A 348 -25.18 9.05 2.94
N SER A 349 -25.90 8.35 2.07
CA SER A 349 -27.24 7.86 2.40
C SER A 349 -27.23 6.86 3.56
N ILE A 350 -26.05 6.37 3.96
CA ILE A 350 -25.85 5.31 4.96
C ILE A 350 -24.75 5.70 5.95
N SER A 351 -25.12 5.99 7.20
CA SER A 351 -24.18 6.12 8.32
C SER A 351 -23.65 4.76 8.76
N PHE A 352 -22.45 4.73 9.37
CA PHE A 352 -21.98 3.52 10.03
C PHE A 352 -22.92 3.11 11.16
N THR A 353 -23.09 1.80 11.38
CA THR A 353 -23.73 1.31 12.61
C THR A 353 -22.82 1.59 13.82
N PRO A 354 -23.36 1.66 15.05
CA PRO A 354 -22.55 1.84 16.25
C PRO A 354 -21.42 0.81 16.39
N GLU A 355 -21.64 -0.43 15.95
CA GLU A 355 -20.64 -1.50 15.97
C GLU A 355 -19.52 -1.26 14.95
N GLN A 356 -19.86 -0.82 13.74
CA GLN A 356 -18.91 -0.47 12.69
C GLN A 356 -18.06 0.74 13.09
N GLU A 357 -18.69 1.79 13.62
CA GLU A 357 -18.02 2.98 14.11
C GLU A 357 -17.05 2.65 15.26
N LYS A 358 -17.50 1.81 16.21
CA LYS A 358 -16.66 1.30 17.30
C LYS A 358 -15.45 0.52 16.77
N ALA A 359 -15.63 -0.31 15.74
CA ALA A 359 -14.54 -1.06 15.12
C ALA A 359 -13.52 -0.11 14.48
N ILE A 360 -13.97 0.90 13.74
CA ILE A 360 -13.07 1.90 13.11
C ILE A 360 -12.32 2.70 14.18
N HIS A 361 -12.98 3.15 15.25
CA HIS A 361 -12.32 3.83 16.37
C HIS A 361 -11.31 2.93 17.11
N MET A 362 -11.61 1.64 17.24
CA MET A 362 -10.67 0.67 17.80
C MET A 362 -9.43 0.58 16.91
N VAL A 363 -9.59 0.48 15.58
CA VAL A 363 -8.45 0.43 14.67
C VAL A 363 -7.65 1.73 14.71
N ALA A 364 -8.29 2.90 14.62
CA ALA A 364 -7.61 4.20 14.71
C ALA A 364 -6.76 4.32 15.97
N ARG A 365 -7.28 3.88 17.12
CA ARG A 365 -6.55 3.88 18.39
C ARG A 365 -5.34 2.96 18.36
N ASN A 366 -5.48 1.74 17.85
CA ASN A 366 -4.36 0.80 17.77
C ASN A 366 -3.31 1.28 16.77
N ALA A 367 -3.72 1.82 15.61
CA ALA A 367 -2.82 2.43 14.64
C ALA A 367 -2.00 3.56 15.28
N ARG A 368 -2.65 4.46 16.03
CA ARG A 368 -1.96 5.50 16.82
C ARG A 368 -0.99 4.93 17.84
N GLU A 369 -1.38 3.88 18.56
CA GLU A 369 -0.52 3.19 19.53
C GLU A 369 0.74 2.65 18.85
N LEU A 370 0.59 2.05 17.67
CA LEU A 370 1.68 1.49 16.86
C LEU A 370 2.53 2.54 16.15
N GLY A 371 2.02 3.77 15.96
CA GLY A 371 2.66 4.80 15.15
C GLY A 371 2.36 4.70 13.65
N ASP A 372 1.29 3.97 13.30
CA ASP A 372 0.80 3.82 11.94
C ASP A 372 -0.08 5.01 11.56
N VAL A 373 0.58 6.11 11.19
CA VAL A 373 -0.08 7.39 10.88
C VAL A 373 -1.02 7.25 9.68
N LEU A 374 -0.64 6.45 8.68
CA LEU A 374 -1.44 6.24 7.48
C LEU A 374 -2.75 5.51 7.84
N LEU A 375 -2.67 4.37 8.52
CA LEU A 375 -3.87 3.62 8.89
C LEU A 375 -4.79 4.44 9.80
N GLU A 376 -4.21 5.18 10.76
CA GLU A 376 -4.96 6.12 11.60
C GLU A 376 -5.70 7.16 10.74
N ALA A 377 -4.99 7.83 9.82
CA ALA A 377 -5.57 8.85 8.95
C ALA A 377 -6.71 8.28 8.10
N ALA A 378 -6.57 7.08 7.54
CA ALA A 378 -7.65 6.44 6.80
C ALA A 378 -8.89 6.17 7.65
N CYS A 379 -8.73 5.68 8.89
CA CYS A 379 -9.87 5.51 9.79
C CYS A 379 -10.60 6.84 10.03
N LEU A 380 -9.85 7.89 10.34
CA LEU A 380 -10.40 9.21 10.63
C LEU A 380 -11.09 9.81 9.41
N GLN A 381 -10.52 9.63 8.22
CA GLN A 381 -11.10 10.07 6.96
C GLN A 381 -12.44 9.38 6.69
N GLN A 382 -12.53 8.05 6.87
CA GLN A 382 -13.79 7.30 6.70
C GLN A 382 -14.88 7.74 7.70
N LEU A 383 -14.49 8.00 8.96
CA LEU A 383 -15.39 8.57 9.96
C LEU A 383 -15.85 9.98 9.57
N GLY A 384 -14.92 10.83 9.11
CA GLY A 384 -15.20 12.20 8.67
C GLY A 384 -16.19 12.25 7.51
N TYR A 385 -16.01 11.40 6.49
CA TYR A 385 -16.95 11.27 5.36
C TYR A 385 -18.36 10.84 5.77
N SER A 386 -18.49 10.17 6.91
CA SER A 386 -19.76 9.65 7.40
C SER A 386 -20.39 10.55 8.47
N SER A 387 -19.68 11.60 8.89
CA SER A 387 -20.14 12.53 9.91
C SER A 387 -20.96 13.68 9.30
N PRO A 388 -22.12 14.02 9.89
CA PRO A 388 -22.88 15.21 9.52
C PRO A 388 -22.18 16.52 9.95
N SER A 389 -21.16 16.43 10.80
CA SER A 389 -20.33 17.55 11.27
C SER A 389 -18.86 17.10 11.36
N PRO A 390 -18.01 17.44 10.39
CA PRO A 390 -16.65 16.93 10.30
C PRO A 390 -15.68 17.61 11.29
N GLU A 391 -16.11 18.67 11.98
CA GLU A 391 -15.30 19.45 12.94
C GLU A 391 -15.15 18.81 14.34
N GLY A 392 -15.51 17.52 14.49
CA GLY A 392 -15.59 16.81 15.77
C GLY A 392 -14.29 16.24 16.29
#